data_AF-A0A848XWB9-F1
#
_entry.id   AF-A0A848XWB9-F1
#
_cell.length_a   1.000
_cell.length_b   1.000
_cell.length_c   1.000
_cell.angle_alpha   90.00
_cell.angle_beta   90.00
_cell.angle_gamma   90.00
#
_symmetry.space_group_name_H-M   'P 1'
#
loop_
_entity.id
_entity.type
_entity.pdbx_description
1 polymer ?
#
loop_
_entity_poly.entity_id
_entity_poly.type
_entity_poly.pdbx_seq_one_letter_code
_entity_poly.pdbx_strand_id
1 'polypeptide(L)'
;HLRLLADPGLAWISRLHFVMGAMAYLSSPLWFVLLLASTAYVVFPGLSGSPLWESGELGAWWNRPGVVPLLAVTGVILFLPKVLGVWAATLRDVSRFGGVLRLWLSALLEALFAVIVAPVMMFFHCLFVASIALGRDVKWAAQERDETLVGWASAVQGAWLPASVGIAWSVVAWVASPAFLMWLIPILLGLVWAIPLVVYTSSTSTGAAARRRGLFLVASETSPSPTLVLAERMRRRIWRIPAPLTPASHTGHGAPGSIRTKGAGLRRASSA
;
A
#
# COMPACT_ATOMS: atom_id res chain seq x y z
N HIS A 1 -6.19 8.08 -15.83
CA HIS A 1 -5.31 9.24 -15.57
C HIS A 1 -4.53 9.71 -16.80
N LEU A 2 -3.76 8.87 -17.48
CA LEU A 2 -2.96 9.31 -18.64
C LEU A 2 -3.78 9.83 -19.84
N ARG A 3 -4.99 9.31 -20.07
CA ARG A 3 -5.91 9.82 -21.11
C ARG A 3 -6.36 11.27 -20.87
N LEU A 4 -6.51 11.68 -19.61
CA LEU A 4 -6.92 13.05 -19.24
C LEU A 4 -5.78 14.07 -19.47
N LEU A 5 -4.54 13.62 -19.67
CA LEU A 5 -3.45 14.51 -20.05
C LEU A 5 -3.62 15.09 -21.45
N ALA A 6 -4.41 14.45 -22.32
CA ALA A 6 -4.65 14.93 -23.67
C ALA A 6 -5.78 15.96 -23.75
N ASP A 7 -6.55 16.17 -22.67
CA ASP A 7 -7.69 17.08 -22.72
C ASP A 7 -7.24 18.56 -22.83
N PRO A 8 -7.77 19.31 -23.81
CA PRO A 8 -7.50 20.73 -23.94
C PRO A 8 -8.13 21.50 -22.75
N GLY A 9 -7.40 22.48 -22.22
CA GLY A 9 -7.87 23.33 -21.10
C GLY A 9 -7.25 23.05 -19.73
N LEU A 10 -6.49 21.95 -19.56
CA LEU A 10 -5.76 21.69 -18.31
C LEU A 10 -4.48 22.52 -18.20
N ALA A 11 -4.36 23.25 -17.08
CA ALA A 11 -3.14 23.96 -16.69
C ALA A 11 -1.93 23.01 -16.61
N TRP A 12 -0.74 23.52 -16.93
CA TRP A 12 0.51 22.74 -16.92
C TRP A 12 0.77 22.04 -15.58
N ILE A 13 0.49 22.71 -14.46
CA ILE A 13 0.68 22.15 -13.12
C ILE A 13 -0.22 20.93 -12.86
N SER A 14 -1.47 20.95 -13.36
CA SER A 14 -2.40 19.82 -13.24
C SER A 14 -1.91 18.63 -14.05
N ARG A 15 -1.36 18.87 -15.25
CA ARG A 15 -0.75 17.81 -16.08
C ARG A 15 0.45 17.17 -15.38
N LEU A 16 1.35 17.99 -14.83
CA LEU A 16 2.47 17.49 -14.02
C LEU A 16 2.00 16.64 -12.85
N HIS A 17 0.96 17.08 -12.12
CA HIS A 17 0.41 16.30 -11.02
C HIS A 17 -0.12 14.93 -11.47
N PHE A 18 -0.83 14.87 -12.61
CA PHE A 18 -1.29 13.61 -13.18
C PHE A 18 -0.14 12.70 -13.64
N VAL A 19 0.92 13.27 -14.23
CA VAL A 19 2.14 12.51 -14.61
C VAL A 19 2.83 11.96 -13.37
N MET A 20 3.02 12.78 -12.34
CA MET A 20 3.61 12.34 -11.07
C MET A 20 2.79 11.21 -10.43
N GLY A 21 1.46 11.34 -10.44
CA GLY A 21 0.56 10.29 -9.99
C GLY A 21 0.72 9.00 -10.79
N ALA A 22 0.79 9.07 -12.12
CA ALA A 22 1.02 7.89 -12.96
C ALA A 22 2.40 7.25 -12.72
N MET A 23 3.45 8.07 -12.63
CA MET A 23 4.83 7.64 -12.39
C MET A 23 5.00 6.98 -11.02
N ALA A 24 4.25 7.39 -10.00
CA ALA A 24 4.26 6.75 -8.69
C ALA A 24 3.92 5.25 -8.77
N TYR A 25 3.03 4.84 -9.68
CA TYR A 25 2.70 3.42 -9.91
C TYR A 25 3.63 2.77 -10.94
N LEU A 26 4.02 3.48 -12.01
CA LEU A 26 4.89 2.97 -13.09
C LEU A 26 6.34 2.75 -12.65
N SER A 27 6.80 3.43 -11.60
CA SER A 27 8.15 3.25 -11.07
C SER A 27 8.39 1.82 -10.57
N SER A 28 7.37 1.14 -10.04
CA SER A 28 7.50 -0.24 -9.54
C SER A 28 7.77 -1.25 -10.67
N PRO A 29 7.00 -1.29 -11.79
CA PRO A 29 7.33 -2.09 -12.97
C PRO A 29 8.73 -1.82 -13.53
N LEU A 30 9.14 -0.54 -13.63
CA LEU A 30 10.47 -0.19 -14.13
C LEU A 30 11.58 -0.76 -13.23
N TRP A 31 11.41 -0.63 -11.92
CA TRP A 31 12.33 -1.22 -10.95
C TRP A 31 12.35 -2.76 -11.02
N PHE A 32 11.19 -3.39 -11.17
CA PHE A 32 11.10 -4.85 -11.34
C PHE A 32 11.81 -5.33 -12.61
N VAL A 33 11.62 -4.66 -13.75
CA VAL A 33 12.34 -4.95 -15.00
C VAL A 33 13.85 -4.77 -14.83
N LEU A 34 14.29 -3.73 -14.12
CA LEU A 34 15.70 -3.52 -13.81
C LEU A 34 16.28 -4.70 -13.01
N LEU A 35 15.56 -5.20 -11.99
CA LEU A 35 15.97 -6.35 -11.19
C LEU A 35 16.03 -7.64 -12.02
N LEU A 36 15.06 -7.85 -12.92
CA LEU A 36 15.07 -8.99 -13.84
C LEU A 36 16.23 -8.90 -14.84
N ALA A 37 16.49 -7.73 -15.41
CA ALA A 37 17.63 -7.50 -16.29
C ALA A 37 18.96 -7.72 -15.56
N SER A 38 19.06 -7.29 -14.30
CA SER A 38 20.23 -7.49 -13.45
C SER A 38 20.44 -8.98 -13.14
N THR A 39 19.36 -9.72 -12.92
CA THR A 39 19.41 -11.18 -12.75
C THR A 39 19.83 -11.87 -14.06
N ALA A 40 19.27 -11.46 -15.20
CA ALA A 40 19.63 -12.00 -16.51
C ALA A 40 21.11 -11.75 -16.83
N TYR A 41 21.65 -10.59 -16.50
CA TYR A 41 23.08 -10.28 -16.63
C TYR A 41 23.98 -11.27 -15.87
N VAL A 42 23.56 -11.69 -14.67
CA VAL A 42 24.32 -12.65 -13.85
C VAL A 42 24.12 -14.09 -14.34
N VAL A 43 22.91 -14.44 -14.79
CA VAL A 43 22.54 -15.80 -15.21
C VAL A 43 23.10 -16.15 -16.60
N PHE A 44 23.27 -15.16 -17.49
CA PHE A 44 23.72 -15.38 -18.86
C PHE A 44 25.09 -14.73 -19.11
N PRO A 45 26.21 -15.45 -18.88
CA PRO A 45 27.57 -14.92 -19.02
C PRO A 45 27.86 -14.34 -20.42
N GLY A 46 27.19 -14.83 -21.47
CA GLY A 46 27.32 -14.30 -22.83
C GLY A 46 26.82 -12.85 -22.99
N LEU A 47 26.03 -12.33 -22.04
CA LEU A 47 25.63 -10.93 -21.98
C LEU A 47 26.66 -10.04 -21.24
N SER A 48 27.61 -10.65 -20.52
CA SER A 48 28.61 -9.96 -19.71
C SER A 48 30.00 -10.15 -20.29
N GLY A 49 30.62 -9.08 -20.81
CA GLY A 49 32.03 -9.12 -21.25
C GLY A 49 33.03 -9.38 -20.11
N SER A 50 32.60 -9.14 -18.86
CA SER A 50 33.26 -9.53 -17.61
C SER A 50 32.17 -9.59 -16.52
N PRO A 51 32.03 -10.69 -15.75
CA PRO A 51 31.00 -10.77 -14.71
C PRO A 51 31.24 -9.69 -13.65
N LEU A 52 30.25 -8.83 -13.41
CA LEU A 52 30.32 -7.85 -12.30
C LEU A 52 30.40 -8.53 -10.93
N TRP A 53 29.92 -9.79 -10.85
CA TRP A 53 29.86 -10.63 -9.68
C TRP A 53 30.67 -11.90 -9.93
N GLU A 54 32.00 -11.78 -9.98
CA GLU A 54 32.87 -12.96 -10.04
C GLU A 54 32.66 -13.85 -8.81
N SER A 55 32.71 -15.17 -9.04
CA SER A 55 32.57 -16.20 -8.01
C SER A 55 33.72 -16.08 -6.98
N GLY A 56 33.51 -15.28 -5.92
CA GLY A 56 34.48 -15.09 -4.85
C GLY A 56 34.50 -13.67 -4.25
N GLU A 57 34.01 -12.65 -4.94
CA GLU A 57 34.09 -11.26 -4.49
C GLU A 57 32.94 -10.83 -3.56
N LEU A 58 32.67 -11.57 -2.48
CA LEU A 58 31.87 -11.01 -1.38
C LEU A 58 32.53 -9.74 -0.78
N GLY A 59 33.85 -9.63 -0.90
CA GLY A 59 34.68 -8.77 -0.05
C GLY A 59 35.04 -7.39 -0.58
N ALA A 60 34.80 -7.04 -1.85
CA ALA A 60 35.40 -5.83 -2.45
C ALA A 60 34.47 -4.94 -3.29
N TRP A 61 33.16 -5.18 -3.30
CA TRP A 61 32.21 -4.31 -4.04
C TRP A 61 32.29 -2.83 -3.62
N TRP A 62 32.61 -2.57 -2.34
CA TRP A 62 32.77 -1.25 -1.75
C TRP A 62 34.08 -0.55 -2.16
N ASN A 63 35.09 -1.29 -2.64
CA ASN A 63 36.34 -0.73 -3.15
C ASN A 63 36.18 -0.10 -4.54
N ARG A 64 35.06 -0.37 -5.23
CA ARG A 64 34.83 0.20 -6.56
C ARG A 64 34.59 1.71 -6.46
N PRO A 65 35.32 2.53 -7.23
CA PRO A 65 35.23 3.97 -7.14
C PRO A 65 33.80 4.43 -7.45
N GLY A 66 33.25 5.30 -6.59
CA GLY A 66 31.92 5.86 -6.74
C GLY A 66 30.78 5.07 -6.09
N VAL A 67 30.95 3.78 -5.75
CA VAL A 67 29.89 2.97 -5.12
C VAL A 67 29.53 3.50 -3.73
N VAL A 68 30.54 3.72 -2.88
CA VAL A 68 30.30 4.21 -1.49
C VAL A 68 29.71 5.62 -1.47
N PRO A 69 30.24 6.62 -2.20
CA PRO A 69 29.62 7.95 -2.26
C PRO A 69 28.18 7.91 -2.81
N LEU A 70 27.92 7.12 -3.86
CA LEU A 70 26.58 6.98 -4.42
C LEU A 70 25.60 6.38 -3.40
N LEU A 71 26.01 5.30 -2.72
CA LEU A 71 25.20 4.65 -1.69
C LEU A 71 24.96 5.58 -0.50
N ALA A 72 25.98 6.36 -0.08
CA ALA A 72 25.87 7.33 1.00
C ALA A 72 24.89 8.46 0.66
N VAL A 73 25.02 9.08 -0.51
CA VAL A 73 24.09 10.14 -0.97
C VAL A 73 22.67 9.59 -1.09
N THR A 74 22.52 8.40 -1.66
CA THR A 74 21.21 7.73 -1.77
C THR A 74 20.61 7.48 -0.38
N GLY A 75 21.41 6.97 0.57
CA GLY A 75 20.99 6.75 1.95
C GLY A 75 20.55 8.05 2.63
N VAL A 76 21.29 9.14 2.47
CA VAL A 76 20.92 10.44 3.03
C VAL A 76 19.58 10.90 2.44
N ILE A 77 19.42 10.89 1.12
CA ILE A 77 18.18 11.36 0.47
C ILE A 77 16.96 10.55 0.95
N LEU A 78 17.11 9.23 1.12
CA LEU A 78 16.01 8.36 1.50
C LEU A 78 15.65 8.45 3.00
N PHE A 79 16.65 8.49 3.88
CA PHE A 79 16.43 8.36 5.32
C PHE A 79 16.44 9.68 6.10
N LEU A 80 17.12 10.72 5.58
CA LEU A 80 17.20 12.03 6.25
C LEU A 80 15.83 12.61 6.64
N PRO A 81 14.80 12.70 5.75
CA PRO A 81 13.52 13.29 6.16
C PRO A 81 12.87 12.53 7.32
N LYS A 82 13.04 11.20 7.37
CA LYS A 82 12.52 10.36 8.44
C LYS A 82 13.28 10.59 9.76
N VAL A 83 14.60 10.64 9.70
CA VAL A 83 15.46 10.94 10.85
C VAL A 83 15.12 12.32 11.42
N LEU A 84 14.97 13.33 10.56
CA LEU A 84 14.57 14.68 10.97
C LEU A 84 13.18 14.70 11.60
N GLY A 85 12.22 13.91 11.08
CA GLY A 85 10.88 13.79 11.67
C GLY A 85 10.91 13.18 13.07
N VAL A 86 11.65 12.10 13.27
CA VAL A 86 11.82 11.44 14.58
C VAL A 86 12.56 12.34 15.55
N TRP A 87 13.59 13.05 15.08
CA TRP A 87 14.33 14.03 15.85
C TRP A 87 13.43 15.18 16.31
N ALA A 88 12.64 15.75 15.41
CA ALA A 88 11.68 16.81 15.74
C ALA A 88 10.61 16.32 16.74
N ALA A 89 10.13 15.09 16.60
CA ALA A 89 9.19 14.49 17.56
C ALA A 89 9.81 14.30 18.95
N THR A 90 11.10 13.94 19.00
CA THR A 90 11.87 13.81 20.24
C THR A 90 11.98 15.15 20.98
N LEU A 91 12.20 16.25 20.26
CA LEU A 91 12.35 17.59 20.84
C LEU A 91 11.03 18.21 21.33
N ARG A 92 9.88 17.77 20.81
CA ARG A 92 8.58 18.41 21.10
C ARG A 92 7.86 17.77 22.28
N ASP A 93 7.38 16.54 22.10
CA ASP A 93 6.61 15.85 23.15
C ASP A 93 6.71 14.34 22.97
N VAL A 94 7.88 13.80 23.35
CA VAL A 94 8.19 12.38 23.23
C VAL A 94 7.33 11.50 24.15
N SER A 95 6.72 12.08 25.18
CA SER A 95 5.85 11.35 26.12
C SER A 95 4.62 10.78 25.41
N ARG A 96 4.11 11.48 24.39
CA ARG A 96 3.00 11.02 23.54
C ARG A 96 3.33 9.83 22.67
N PHE A 97 4.62 9.52 22.49
CA PHE A 97 5.11 8.42 21.65
C PHE A 97 5.75 7.29 22.48
N GLY A 98 5.56 7.28 23.80
CA GLY A 98 6.09 6.25 24.69
C GLY A 98 7.55 6.46 25.14
N GLY A 99 8.14 7.61 24.86
CA GLY A 99 9.51 7.98 25.27
C GLY A 99 10.56 7.85 24.17
N VAL A 100 11.74 8.44 24.40
CA VAL A 100 12.81 8.60 23.38
C VAL A 100 13.22 7.25 22.80
N LEU A 101 13.63 6.31 23.65
CA LEU A 101 14.12 5.00 23.20
C LEU A 101 13.06 4.24 22.38
N ARG A 102 11.80 4.27 22.82
CA ARG A 102 10.70 3.58 22.14
C ARG A 102 10.32 4.23 20.81
N LEU A 103 10.39 5.55 20.72
CA LEU A 103 10.17 6.27 19.48
C LEU A 103 11.23 5.91 18.42
N TRP A 104 12.51 5.95 18.78
CA TRP A 104 13.59 5.57 17.86
C TRP A 104 13.53 4.09 17.47
N LEU A 105 13.25 3.20 18.43
CA LEU A 105 13.06 1.78 18.15
C LEU A 105 11.86 1.54 17.24
N SER A 106 10.75 2.25 17.44
CA SER A 106 9.58 2.18 16.56
C SER A 106 9.91 2.63 15.15
N ALA A 107 10.63 3.74 14.99
CA ALA A 107 11.05 4.23 13.68
C ALA A 107 12.00 3.26 12.95
N LEU A 108 12.92 2.63 13.69
CA LEU A 108 13.83 1.62 13.14
C LEU A 108 13.07 0.37 12.70
N LEU A 109 12.21 -0.19 13.57
CA LEU A 109 11.43 -1.38 13.26
C LEU A 109 10.45 -1.13 12.11
N GLU A 110 9.84 0.06 12.05
CA GLU A 110 8.97 0.44 10.95
C GLU A 110 9.76 0.61 9.65
N ALA A 111 10.97 1.19 9.67
CA ALA A 111 11.83 1.24 8.49
C ALA A 111 12.23 -0.16 8.00
N LEU A 112 12.64 -1.07 8.89
CA LEU A 112 12.97 -2.45 8.52
C LEU A 112 11.76 -3.18 7.93
N PHE A 113 10.59 -3.02 8.56
CA PHE A 113 9.35 -3.58 8.08
C PHE A 113 8.95 -3.01 6.71
N ALA A 114 9.09 -1.71 6.50
CA ALA A 114 8.82 -1.06 5.22
C ALA A 114 9.74 -1.57 4.10
N VAL A 115 11.04 -1.77 4.38
CA VAL A 115 11.99 -2.35 3.42
C VAL A 115 11.56 -3.76 2.99
N ILE A 116 11.08 -4.58 3.93
CA ILE A 116 10.63 -5.96 3.65
C ILE A 116 9.29 -5.98 2.90
N VAL A 117 8.37 -5.05 3.19
CA VAL A 117 7.05 -4.98 2.54
C VAL A 117 7.11 -4.35 1.15
N ALA A 118 8.03 -3.42 0.91
CA ALA A 118 8.12 -2.71 -0.37
C ALA A 118 8.23 -3.63 -1.61
N PRO A 119 9.01 -4.73 -1.62
CA PRO A 119 9.04 -5.70 -2.71
C PRO A 119 7.70 -6.39 -2.97
N VAL A 120 6.95 -6.72 -1.92
CA VAL A 120 5.61 -7.31 -2.03
C VAL A 120 4.67 -6.31 -2.71
N MET A 121 4.72 -5.05 -2.26
CA MET A 121 3.95 -3.97 -2.89
C MET A 121 4.38 -3.75 -4.34
N MET A 122 5.68 -3.72 -4.64
CA MET A 122 6.18 -3.62 -6.02
C MET A 122 5.57 -4.69 -6.91
N PHE A 123 5.52 -5.94 -6.45
CA PHE A 123 4.93 -7.04 -7.21
C PHE A 123 3.45 -6.81 -7.52
N PHE A 124 2.65 -6.38 -6.53
CA PHE A 124 1.25 -6.03 -6.77
C PHE A 124 1.08 -4.83 -7.71
N HIS A 125 1.93 -3.81 -7.61
CA HIS A 125 1.92 -2.68 -8.55
C HIS A 125 2.20 -3.16 -9.98
N CYS A 126 3.13 -4.11 -10.17
CA CYS A 126 3.38 -4.72 -11.47
C CYS A 126 2.14 -5.45 -12.01
N LEU A 127 1.48 -6.25 -11.17
CA LEU A 127 0.25 -6.95 -11.54
C LEU A 127 -0.88 -5.98 -11.92
N PHE A 128 -1.06 -4.91 -11.15
CA PHE A 128 -2.09 -3.91 -11.43
C PHE A 128 -1.80 -3.19 -12.75
N VAL A 129 -0.57 -2.72 -12.96
CA VAL A 129 -0.18 -2.06 -14.22
C VAL A 129 -0.36 -3.02 -15.41
N ALA A 130 0.07 -4.28 -15.27
CA ALA A 130 -0.11 -5.29 -16.31
C ALA A 130 -1.60 -5.58 -16.58
N SER A 131 -2.43 -5.66 -15.54
CA SER A 131 -3.87 -5.89 -15.69
C SER A 131 -4.56 -4.76 -16.45
N ILE A 132 -4.21 -3.51 -16.15
CA ILE A 132 -4.73 -2.32 -16.84
C ILE A 132 -4.25 -2.29 -18.29
N ALA A 133 -2.97 -2.60 -18.54
CA ALA A 133 -2.42 -2.65 -19.89
C ALA A 133 -3.10 -3.74 -20.75
N LEU A 134 -3.49 -4.86 -20.14
CA LEU A 134 -4.26 -5.94 -20.77
C LEU A 134 -5.77 -5.65 -20.87
N GLY A 135 -6.22 -4.46 -20.46
CA GLY A 135 -7.63 -4.08 -20.50
C GLY A 135 -8.54 -4.83 -19.52
N ARG A 136 -7.98 -5.43 -18.46
CA ARG A 136 -8.76 -6.12 -17.43
C ARG A 136 -9.33 -5.10 -16.44
N ASP A 137 -10.63 -5.19 -16.19
CA ASP A 137 -11.28 -4.38 -15.17
C ASP A 137 -10.87 -4.85 -13.76
N VAL A 138 -10.30 -3.92 -12.99
CA VAL A 138 -10.08 -4.10 -11.56
C VAL A 138 -11.38 -3.74 -10.85
N LYS A 139 -12.15 -4.74 -10.45
CA LYS A 139 -13.40 -4.53 -9.70
C LYS A 139 -13.08 -3.92 -8.33
N TRP A 140 -13.64 -2.75 -8.05
CA TRP A 140 -13.60 -2.15 -6.72
C TRP A 140 -14.58 -2.88 -5.81
N ALA A 141 -14.12 -3.95 -5.15
CA ALA A 141 -14.92 -4.64 -4.14
C ALA A 141 -15.11 -3.74 -2.92
N ALA A 142 -16.24 -3.90 -2.21
CA ALA A 142 -16.44 -3.22 -0.94
C ALA A 142 -15.34 -3.67 0.03
N GLN A 143 -14.55 -2.73 0.54
CA GLN A 143 -13.51 -3.03 1.52
C GLN A 143 -14.17 -3.41 2.84
N GLU A 144 -13.88 -4.61 3.34
CA GLU A 144 -14.24 -4.99 4.70
C GLU A 144 -13.47 -4.08 5.66
N ARG A 145 -14.22 -3.26 6.40
CA ARG A 145 -13.70 -2.24 7.33
C ARG A 145 -13.70 -2.69 8.79
N ASP A 146 -14.22 -3.88 9.06
CA ASP A 146 -14.16 -4.46 10.39
C ASP A 146 -12.79 -5.11 10.62
N GLU A 147 -12.36 -5.14 11.89
CA GLU A 147 -11.06 -5.64 12.32
C GLU A 147 -10.98 -7.17 12.24
N THR A 148 -11.13 -7.73 11.04
CA THR A 148 -11.05 -9.17 10.80
C THR A 148 -9.62 -9.55 10.44
N LEU A 149 -9.03 -10.41 11.28
CA LEU A 149 -7.73 -11.00 11.01
C LEU A 149 -7.78 -11.78 9.69
N VAL A 150 -6.80 -11.58 8.81
CA VAL A 150 -6.73 -12.33 7.55
C VAL A 150 -6.27 -13.74 7.87
N GLY A 151 -7.17 -14.72 7.69
CA GLY A 151 -6.85 -16.13 7.86
C GLY A 151 -5.75 -16.59 6.89
N TRP A 152 -4.98 -17.60 7.29
CA TRP A 152 -3.88 -18.15 6.47
C TRP A 152 -4.32 -18.56 5.07
N ALA A 153 -5.52 -19.15 4.91
CA ALA A 153 -6.04 -19.53 3.60
C ALA A 153 -6.23 -18.32 2.68
N SER A 154 -6.84 -17.25 3.18
CA SER A 154 -7.02 -16.00 2.44
C SER A 154 -5.69 -15.31 2.13
N ALA A 155 -4.75 -15.34 3.08
CA ALA A 155 -3.39 -14.81 2.87
C ALA A 155 -2.64 -15.58 1.78
N VAL A 156 -2.74 -16.91 1.74
CA VAL A 156 -2.19 -17.73 0.65
C VAL A 156 -2.86 -17.36 -0.67
N GLN A 157 -4.19 -17.27 -0.74
CA GLN A 157 -4.88 -16.89 -1.98
C GLN A 157 -4.46 -15.50 -2.49
N GLY A 158 -4.21 -14.54 -1.60
CA GLY A 158 -3.78 -13.20 -1.95
C GLY A 158 -2.29 -13.08 -2.30
N ALA A 159 -1.42 -13.88 -1.69
CA ALA A 159 0.04 -13.68 -1.73
C ALA A 159 0.85 -14.90 -2.21
N TRP A 160 0.21 -15.97 -2.70
CA TRP A 160 0.92 -17.14 -3.23
C TRP A 160 1.81 -16.79 -4.42
N LEU A 161 1.36 -15.89 -5.30
CA LEU A 161 2.10 -15.54 -6.50
C LEU A 161 3.43 -14.83 -6.18
N PRO A 162 3.46 -13.72 -5.41
CA PRO A 162 4.73 -13.12 -5.00
C PRO A 162 5.61 -14.09 -4.20
N ALA A 163 5.04 -14.95 -3.34
CA ALA A 163 5.79 -15.95 -2.59
C ALA A 163 6.47 -16.99 -3.50
N SER A 164 5.73 -17.54 -4.47
CA SER A 164 6.26 -18.53 -5.41
C SER A 164 7.35 -17.95 -6.31
N VAL A 165 7.15 -16.72 -6.80
CA VAL A 165 8.17 -15.99 -7.58
C VAL A 165 9.40 -15.71 -6.71
N GLY A 166 9.22 -15.28 -5.46
CA GLY A 166 10.33 -15.06 -4.53
C GLY A 166 11.16 -16.32 -4.30
N ILE A 167 10.51 -17.46 -4.09
CA ILE A 167 11.19 -18.76 -3.91
C ILE A 167 11.95 -19.15 -5.17
N ALA A 168 11.28 -19.17 -6.33
CA ALA A 168 11.90 -19.53 -7.61
C ALA A 168 13.09 -18.62 -7.95
N TRP A 169 12.93 -17.30 -7.76
CA TRP A 169 13.99 -16.33 -8.01
C TRP A 169 15.15 -16.49 -7.02
N SER A 170 14.88 -16.82 -5.75
CA SER A 170 15.94 -17.11 -4.78
C SER A 170 16.76 -18.33 -5.18
N VAL A 171 16.12 -19.39 -5.69
CA VAL A 171 16.82 -20.58 -6.21
C VAL A 171 17.69 -20.22 -7.41
N VAL A 172 17.16 -19.46 -8.37
CA VAL A 172 17.92 -19.00 -9.54
C VAL A 172 19.12 -18.15 -9.12
N ALA A 173 18.93 -17.19 -8.21
CA ALA A 173 19.99 -16.33 -7.72
C ALA A 173 21.07 -17.11 -6.96
N TRP A 174 20.67 -18.10 -6.15
CA TRP A 174 21.60 -18.98 -5.43
C TRP A 174 22.48 -19.79 -6.39
N VAL A 175 21.88 -20.41 -7.41
CA VAL A 175 22.61 -21.21 -8.40
C VAL A 175 23.52 -20.34 -9.27
N ALA A 176 23.07 -19.13 -9.63
CA ALA A 176 23.84 -18.22 -10.48
C ALA A 176 25.04 -17.60 -9.75
N SER A 177 24.83 -17.03 -8.56
CA SER A 177 25.90 -16.48 -7.72
C SER A 177 25.40 -16.25 -6.29
N PRO A 178 25.94 -16.94 -5.29
CA PRO A 178 25.58 -16.69 -3.89
C PRO A 178 25.82 -15.23 -3.46
N ALA A 179 26.85 -14.57 -4.01
CA ALA A 179 27.11 -13.15 -3.76
C ALA A 179 25.97 -12.25 -4.26
N PHE A 180 25.43 -12.55 -5.44
CA PHE A 180 24.26 -11.85 -5.98
C PHE A 180 23.01 -12.08 -5.14
N LEU A 181 22.78 -13.32 -4.66
CA LEU A 181 21.67 -13.61 -3.75
C LEU A 181 21.75 -12.74 -2.49
N MET A 182 22.93 -12.62 -1.87
CA MET A 182 23.11 -11.80 -0.68
C MET A 182 22.74 -10.33 -0.90
N TRP A 183 23.03 -9.80 -2.08
CA TRP A 183 22.63 -8.44 -2.45
C TRP A 183 21.11 -8.30 -2.64
N LEU A 184 20.46 -9.35 -3.14
CA LEU A 184 19.00 -9.39 -3.33
C LEU A 184 18.21 -9.79 -2.08
N ILE A 185 18.86 -10.14 -0.95
CA ILE A 185 18.17 -10.61 0.27
C ILE A 185 17.01 -9.68 0.68
N PRO A 186 17.15 -8.35 0.78
CA PRO A 186 16.04 -7.50 1.24
C PRO A 186 14.79 -7.62 0.35
N ILE A 187 15.00 -7.84 -0.95
CA ILE A 187 13.94 -7.96 -1.96
C ILE A 187 13.31 -9.35 -1.88
N LEU A 188 14.14 -10.39 -1.95
CA LEU A 188 13.71 -11.78 -1.97
C LEU A 188 13.07 -12.20 -0.64
N LEU A 189 13.60 -11.72 0.49
CA LEU A 189 13.03 -11.96 1.81
C LEU A 189 11.59 -11.45 1.88
N GLY A 190 11.33 -10.24 1.39
CA GLY A 190 9.99 -9.68 1.30
C GLY A 190 9.04 -10.54 0.48
N LEU A 191 9.47 -10.97 -0.71
CA LEU A 191 8.67 -11.82 -1.58
C LEU A 191 8.40 -13.20 -0.97
N VAL A 192 9.42 -13.90 -0.47
CA VAL A 192 9.29 -15.22 0.16
C VAL A 192 8.39 -15.16 1.41
N TRP A 193 8.50 -14.09 2.20
CA TRP A 193 7.69 -13.89 3.40
C TRP A 193 6.34 -13.22 3.15
N ALA A 194 5.92 -13.03 1.90
CA ALA A 194 4.69 -12.31 1.58
C ALA A 194 3.46 -12.86 2.33
N ILE A 195 3.31 -14.18 2.42
CA ILE A 195 2.17 -14.81 3.12
C ILE A 195 2.21 -14.53 4.64
N PRO A 196 3.29 -14.87 5.38
CA PRO A 196 3.40 -14.50 6.80
C PRO A 196 3.21 -13.01 7.06
N LEU A 197 3.77 -12.15 6.21
CA LEU A 197 3.67 -10.70 6.37
C LEU A 197 2.20 -10.25 6.35
N VAL A 198 1.39 -10.74 5.40
CA VAL A 198 -0.05 -10.41 5.34
C VAL A 198 -0.78 -10.85 6.62
N VAL A 199 -0.50 -12.05 7.13
CA VAL A 199 -1.16 -12.56 8.35
C VAL A 199 -0.76 -11.74 9.58
N TYR A 200 0.53 -11.54 9.82
CA TYR A 200 0.99 -10.86 11.04
C TYR A 200 0.61 -9.38 11.08
N THR A 201 0.52 -8.75 9.92
CA THR A 201 0.24 -7.30 9.81
C THR A 201 -1.23 -6.98 9.86
N SER A 202 -2.09 -7.95 9.49
CA SER A 202 -3.54 -7.86 9.71
C SER A 202 -3.97 -8.25 11.14
N SER A 203 -3.05 -8.75 11.96
CA SER A 203 -3.38 -9.27 13.30
C SER A 203 -3.52 -8.16 14.34
N THR A 204 -4.73 -8.03 14.88
CA THR A 204 -5.05 -7.14 16.01
C THR A 204 -4.25 -7.50 17.28
N SER A 205 -3.99 -8.78 17.51
CA SER A 205 -3.21 -9.26 18.66
C SER A 205 -1.75 -8.81 18.62
N THR A 206 -1.13 -8.83 17.44
CA THR A 206 0.25 -8.37 17.22
C THR A 206 0.33 -6.86 17.42
N GLY A 207 -0.61 -6.11 16.87
CA GLY A 207 -0.73 -4.66 17.08
C GLY A 207 -0.93 -4.30 18.55
N ALA A 208 -1.84 -5.00 19.25
CA ALA A 208 -2.07 -4.78 20.68
C ALA A 208 -0.82 -5.13 21.53
N ALA A 209 -0.06 -6.16 21.17
CA ALA A 209 1.19 -6.50 21.84
C ALA A 209 2.27 -5.41 21.64
N ALA A 210 2.42 -4.89 20.43
CA ALA A 210 3.34 -3.80 20.15
C ALA A 210 2.94 -2.52 20.93
N ARG A 211 1.65 -2.20 20.94
CA ARG A 211 1.09 -1.09 21.73
C ARG A 211 1.36 -1.25 23.23
N ARG A 212 1.17 -2.46 23.80
CA ARG A 212 1.48 -2.74 25.22
C ARG A 212 2.97 -2.55 25.54
N ARG A 213 3.86 -2.78 24.58
CA ARG A 213 5.30 -2.50 24.70
C ARG A 213 5.64 -1.03 24.49
N GLY A 214 4.66 -0.19 24.18
CA GLY A 214 4.83 1.24 23.90
C GLY A 214 5.49 1.51 22.54
N LEU A 215 5.40 0.56 21.60
CA LEU A 215 5.94 0.68 20.25
C LEU A 215 4.84 1.11 19.27
N PHE A 216 5.24 1.82 18.21
CA PHE A 216 4.38 2.33 17.14
C PHE A 216 3.22 3.21 17.62
N LEU A 217 3.37 3.85 18.78
CA LEU A 217 2.37 4.77 19.31
C LEU A 217 2.34 6.06 18.48
N VAL A 218 1.13 6.53 18.17
CA VAL A 218 0.91 7.85 17.55
C VAL A 218 0.22 8.78 18.53
N ALA A 219 0.46 10.09 18.39
CA ALA A 219 -0.10 11.09 19.31
C ALA A 219 -1.63 11.06 19.40
N SER A 220 -2.33 10.64 18.33
CA SER A 220 -3.78 10.49 18.32
C SER A 220 -4.29 9.30 19.15
N GLU A 221 -3.45 8.30 19.43
CA GLU A 221 -3.81 7.14 20.25
C GLU A 221 -3.57 7.38 21.75
N THR A 222 -2.55 8.18 22.09
CA THR A 222 -2.19 8.52 23.47
C THR A 222 -2.90 9.79 23.96
N SER A 223 -3.15 10.73 23.06
CA SER A 223 -3.84 12.00 23.32
C SER A 223 -4.84 12.32 22.20
N PRO A 224 -5.95 11.56 22.08
CA PRO A 224 -6.94 11.77 21.04
C PRO A 224 -7.57 13.16 21.13
N SER A 225 -7.83 13.79 19.97
CA SER A 225 -8.51 15.08 19.94
C SER A 225 -9.95 14.95 20.47
N PRO A 226 -10.54 16.02 21.04
CA PRO A 226 -11.92 15.99 21.50
C PRO A 226 -12.92 15.57 20.40
N THR A 227 -12.63 15.92 19.13
CA THR A 227 -13.44 15.53 17.98
C THR A 227 -13.39 14.03 17.70
N LEU A 228 -12.22 13.38 17.80
CA LEU A 228 -12.09 11.93 17.68
C LEU A 228 -12.85 11.21 18.79
N VAL A 229 -12.73 11.71 20.03
CA VAL A 229 -13.48 11.15 21.18
C VAL A 229 -14.98 11.28 20.97
N LEU A 230 -15.46 12.42 20.48
CA LEU A 230 -16.88 12.64 20.19
C LEU A 230 -17.38 11.72 19.06
N ALA A 231 -16.62 11.61 17.97
CA ALA A 231 -16.95 10.75 16.84
C ALA A 231 -17.07 9.28 17.27
N GLU A 232 -16.13 8.79 18.08
CA GLU A 232 -16.16 7.43 18.61
C GLU A 232 -17.35 7.21 19.55
N ARG A 233 -17.68 8.20 20.40
CA ARG A 233 -18.90 8.16 21.23
C ARG A 233 -20.17 8.10 20.38
N MET A 234 -20.25 8.87 19.29
CA MET A 234 -21.39 8.87 18.38
C MET A 234 -21.49 7.55 17.62
N ARG A 235 -20.38 7.01 17.10
CA ARG A 235 -20.33 5.71 16.43
C ARG A 235 -20.91 4.60 17.32
N ARG A 236 -20.50 4.56 18.60
CA ARG A 236 -21.03 3.60 19.59
C ARG A 236 -22.51 3.78 19.90
N ARG A 237 -23.06 4.99 19.77
CA ARG A 237 -24.49 5.26 19.96
C ARG A 237 -25.32 4.89 18.74
N ILE A 238 -24.85 5.21 17.53
CA ILE A 238 -25.55 4.94 16.28
C ILE A 238 -25.66 3.44 16.02
N TRP A 239 -24.59 2.67 16.30
CA TRP A 239 -24.60 1.21 16.13
C TRP A 239 -25.41 0.45 17.20
N ARG A 240 -25.98 1.16 18.18
CA ARG A 240 -26.94 0.59 19.15
C ARG A 240 -28.40 0.71 18.69
N ILE A 241 -28.67 1.40 17.58
CA ILE A 241 -30.00 1.45 17.00
C ILE A 241 -30.23 0.08 16.33
N PRO A 242 -31.23 -0.72 16.77
CA PRO A 242 -31.57 -1.97 16.08
C PRO A 242 -31.82 -1.66 14.61
N ALA A 243 -31.33 -2.51 13.71
CA ALA A 243 -31.61 -2.37 12.28
C ALA A 243 -33.10 -2.06 12.09
N PRO A 244 -33.49 -1.05 11.28
CA PRO A 244 -34.88 -0.73 11.08
C PRO A 244 -35.62 -2.01 10.72
N LEU A 245 -36.67 -2.33 11.48
CA LEU A 245 -37.56 -3.45 11.16
C LEU A 245 -37.87 -3.33 9.68
N THR A 246 -37.50 -4.35 8.91
CA THR A 246 -37.85 -4.45 7.49
C THR A 246 -39.32 -4.08 7.36
N PRO A 247 -39.71 -3.16 6.47
CA PRO A 247 -41.11 -2.80 6.34
C PRO A 247 -41.85 -4.10 6.06
N ALA A 248 -42.82 -4.43 6.93
CA ALA A 248 -43.66 -5.59 6.73
C ALA A 248 -44.18 -5.52 5.29
N SER A 249 -43.91 -6.57 4.52
CA SER A 249 -44.44 -6.72 3.17
C SER A 249 -45.94 -6.46 3.24
N HIS A 250 -46.39 -5.35 2.65
CA HIS A 250 -47.81 -5.07 2.47
C HIS A 250 -48.39 -6.17 1.57
N THR A 251 -48.84 -7.24 2.20
CA THR A 251 -49.76 -8.21 1.60
C THR A 251 -51.15 -7.62 1.77
N GLY A 252 -51.66 -6.96 0.72
CA GLY A 252 -52.94 -6.25 0.83
C GLY A 252 -53.43 -5.56 -0.45
N HIS A 253 -53.93 -6.36 -1.39
CA HIS A 253 -55.11 -6.11 -2.25
C HIS A 253 -55.12 -4.97 -3.29
N GLY A 254 -55.53 -5.35 -4.52
CA GLY A 254 -56.40 -4.51 -5.36
C GLY A 254 -55.89 -4.23 -6.78
N ALA A 255 -56.56 -4.83 -7.78
CA ALA A 255 -56.36 -4.56 -9.21
C ALA A 255 -56.59 -3.08 -9.60
N PRO A 256 -55.96 -2.57 -10.69
CA PRO A 256 -56.08 -1.16 -11.07
C PRO A 256 -57.40 -0.89 -11.81
N GLY A 257 -58.33 -0.21 -11.13
CA GLY A 257 -59.52 0.41 -11.72
C GLY A 257 -59.21 1.78 -12.32
N SER A 258 -59.65 1.98 -13.56
CA SER A 258 -59.51 3.18 -14.38
C SER A 258 -60.02 4.47 -13.73
N ILE A 259 -59.21 5.53 -13.70
CA ILE A 259 -59.66 6.89 -13.39
C ILE A 259 -59.92 7.65 -14.70
N ARG A 260 -61.21 7.90 -14.95
CA ARG A 260 -61.77 8.64 -16.08
C ARG A 260 -61.77 10.13 -15.74
N THR A 261 -61.03 10.95 -16.48
CA THR A 261 -61.07 12.42 -16.36
C THR A 261 -62.32 12.98 -17.05
N LYS A 262 -63.19 13.67 -16.30
CA LYS A 262 -64.25 14.54 -16.84
C LYS A 262 -63.90 15.99 -16.49
N GLY A 263 -63.84 16.83 -17.52
CA GLY A 263 -63.59 18.25 -17.40
C GLY A 263 -64.81 19.06 -16.96
N ALA A 264 -64.53 20.15 -16.24
CA ALA A 264 -65.30 21.38 -16.12
C ALA A 264 -64.28 22.40 -15.56
N GLY A 265 -63.95 23.54 -16.16
CA GLY A 265 -64.76 24.44 -16.98
C GLY A 265 -65.18 25.64 -16.14
N LEU A 266 -64.27 26.54 -15.76
CA LEU A 266 -64.63 27.85 -15.19
C LEU A 266 -63.70 28.96 -15.70
N ARG A 267 -64.35 29.88 -16.42
CA ARG A 267 -63.84 31.11 -17.04
C ARG A 267 -63.51 32.15 -15.96
N ARG A 268 -62.49 32.98 -16.22
CA ARG A 268 -62.43 34.37 -15.73
C ARG A 268 -61.91 35.26 -16.86
N ALA A 269 -62.61 36.36 -17.09
CA ALA A 269 -62.28 37.43 -18.01
C ALA A 269 -62.21 38.76 -17.24
N SER A 270 -61.30 39.64 -17.70
CA SER A 270 -61.27 41.11 -17.51
C SER A 270 -60.99 41.61 -16.07
N SER A 271 -60.21 42.64 -15.75
CA SER A 271 -59.59 43.84 -16.38
C SER A 271 -58.49 44.31 -15.39
N ALA A 272 -57.46 45.11 -15.67
CA ALA A 272 -57.17 46.13 -16.66
C ALA A 272 -55.64 46.17 -16.91
#